data_AF-A0A246IV64-F1
#
_entry.id   AF-A0A246IV64-F1
#
_cell.length_a   1.000
_cell.length_b   1.000
_cell.length_c   1.000
_cell.angle_alpha   90.00
_cell.angle_beta   90.00
_cell.angle_gamma   90.00
#
_symmetry.space_group_name_H-M   'P 1'
#
loop_
_entity.id
_entity.type
_entity.pdbx_description
1 polymer ?
#
loop_
_entity_poly.entity_id
_entity_poly.type
_entity_poly.pdbx_seq_one_letter_code
_entity_poly.pdbx_strand_id
1 'polypeptide(L)'
;MHIHDHDEGDGVQDGHLLLGIASGLAAGLVGAVAMTGFQALLARGGITSGVQGSPATEKAADRLTRLAGRSLPYGKRAAAGEAVHNGMGALVGGVYGAAAERAPSVTAGRGAAFGVVAATLVDETLVPAFRFGDPVWRAPVVSHPYSYASHLIFGTATEVARQFFRRFLGRVKAGVEIVQEAAIREAPIRREPPAQPASRQTLLHAFMLGATAGPRTSAPIAVVSWAARLGWIDVKGSPLAFLASTRAVAVTTPMAIGELIVDKLPDTPDRTMPGGVGARVLSGALSGAALAGGRSLPAALAGAAGSFVATYVGHAIRTRASRALGRDWPVAAVEDLLAFGGAAMVCLASLAPNARGAARTDGSTGPASDTLDDDDPVGSVETARAGGAT
;
A
#
# COMPACT_ATOMS: atom_id res chain seq x y z
N MET A 1 -16.52 -33.49 -29.25
CA MET A 1 -17.39 -32.49 -28.60
C MET A 1 -16.47 -31.66 -27.71
N HIS A 2 -15.99 -30.53 -28.22
CA HIS A 2 -15.03 -29.64 -27.56
C HIS A 2 -15.76 -28.80 -26.52
N ILE A 3 -15.44 -28.99 -25.24
CA ILE A 3 -15.78 -28.08 -24.15
C ILE A 3 -14.52 -27.95 -23.28
N HIS A 4 -14.23 -26.72 -22.86
CA HIS A 4 -13.12 -26.25 -22.00
C HIS A 4 -11.83 -25.83 -22.70
N ASP A 5 -11.70 -24.52 -22.88
CA ASP A 5 -10.43 -23.75 -22.86
C ASP A 5 -10.69 -22.22 -22.81
N HIS A 6 -11.94 -21.76 -22.97
CA HIS A 6 -12.28 -20.34 -22.91
C HIS A 6 -12.37 -19.73 -21.49
N ASP A 7 -12.51 -20.53 -20.44
CA ASP A 7 -12.83 -20.00 -19.09
C ASP A 7 -11.58 -19.60 -18.27
N GLU A 8 -10.44 -20.25 -18.49
CA GLU A 8 -9.20 -19.93 -17.75
C GLU A 8 -8.54 -18.62 -18.22
N GLY A 9 -8.67 -18.29 -19.52
CA GLY A 9 -8.11 -17.07 -20.11
C GLY A 9 -8.79 -15.78 -19.65
N ASP A 10 -10.10 -15.84 -19.42
CA ASP A 10 -10.92 -14.69 -19.01
C ASP A 10 -10.71 -14.38 -17.52
N GLY A 11 -10.64 -15.40 -16.65
CA GLY A 11 -10.43 -15.23 -15.21
C GLY A 11 -9.06 -14.63 -14.84
N VAL A 12 -8.01 -14.95 -15.58
CA VAL A 12 -6.67 -14.36 -15.38
C VAL A 12 -6.65 -12.90 -15.81
N GLN A 13 -7.25 -12.56 -16.95
CA GLN A 13 -7.35 -11.18 -17.44
C GLN A 13 -8.17 -10.30 -16.49
N ASP A 14 -9.29 -10.81 -15.97
CA ASP A 14 -10.12 -10.12 -14.99
C ASP A 14 -9.36 -9.84 -13.69
N GLY A 15 -8.56 -10.80 -13.22
CA GLY A 15 -7.72 -10.62 -12.04
C GLY A 15 -6.68 -9.51 -12.20
N HIS A 16 -6.05 -9.40 -13.37
CA HIS A 16 -5.11 -8.32 -13.67
C HIS A 16 -5.80 -6.97 -13.78
N LEU A 17 -6.98 -6.94 -14.39
CA LEU A 17 -7.79 -5.73 -14.52
C LEU A 17 -8.24 -5.18 -13.17
N LEU A 18 -8.80 -6.03 -12.30
CA LEU A 18 -9.24 -5.64 -10.96
C LEU A 18 -8.08 -5.10 -10.12
N LEU A 19 -6.92 -5.74 -10.21
CA LEU A 19 -5.70 -5.29 -9.54
C LEU A 19 -5.22 -3.93 -10.09
N GLY A 20 -5.41 -3.71 -11.39
CA GLY A 20 -5.11 -2.43 -12.06
C GLY A 20 -6.03 -1.32 -11.57
N ILE A 21 -7.34 -1.57 -11.55
CA ILE A 21 -8.33 -0.62 -11.04
C ILE A 21 -8.06 -0.31 -9.57
N ALA A 22 -7.89 -1.32 -8.71
CA ALA A 22 -7.67 -1.12 -7.28
C ALA A 22 -6.39 -0.32 -6.99
N SER A 23 -5.29 -0.66 -7.65
CA SER A 23 -4.04 0.10 -7.54
C SER A 23 -4.18 1.53 -8.09
N GLY A 24 -4.92 1.69 -9.18
CA GLY A 24 -5.24 3.00 -9.78
C GLY A 24 -6.08 3.89 -8.87
N LEU A 25 -7.13 3.37 -8.24
CA LEU A 25 -7.99 4.12 -7.32
C LEU A 25 -7.18 4.67 -6.13
N ALA A 26 -6.38 3.80 -5.49
CA ALA A 26 -5.52 4.20 -4.38
C ALA A 26 -4.45 5.22 -4.83
N ALA A 27 -3.87 5.01 -6.00
CA ALA A 27 -2.84 5.89 -6.55
C ALA A 27 -3.35 7.25 -7.01
N GLY A 28 -4.58 7.31 -7.54
CA GLY A 28 -5.25 8.55 -7.92
C GLY A 28 -5.52 9.44 -6.70
N LEU A 29 -5.92 8.82 -5.58
CA LEU A 29 -6.06 9.53 -4.30
C LEU A 29 -4.72 10.12 -3.83
N VAL A 30 -3.64 9.33 -3.89
CA VAL A 30 -2.28 9.82 -3.55
C VAL A 30 -1.86 10.97 -4.46
N GLY A 31 -2.15 10.87 -5.76
CA GLY A 31 -1.88 11.93 -6.73
C GLY A 31 -2.62 13.23 -6.39
N ALA A 32 -3.91 13.15 -6.04
CA ALA A 32 -4.72 14.31 -5.67
C ALA A 32 -4.20 14.99 -4.40
N VAL A 33 -3.80 14.20 -3.40
CA VAL A 33 -3.19 14.71 -2.16
C VAL A 33 -1.83 15.38 -2.46
N ALA A 34 -1.00 14.77 -3.33
CA ALA A 34 0.29 15.33 -3.72
C ALA A 34 0.13 16.66 -4.47
N MET A 35 -0.80 16.72 -5.42
CA MET A 35 -1.19 17.94 -6.13
C MET A 35 -1.67 19.03 -5.17
N THR A 36 -2.55 18.69 -4.23
CA THR A 36 -3.05 19.63 -3.21
C THR A 36 -1.90 20.19 -2.36
N GLY A 37 -0.96 19.33 -1.96
CA GLY A 37 0.23 19.75 -1.22
C GLY A 37 1.14 20.69 -2.04
N PHE A 38 1.32 20.40 -3.33
CA PHE A 38 2.06 21.26 -4.25
C PHE A 38 1.41 22.63 -4.42
N GLN A 39 0.09 22.67 -4.61
CA GLN A 39 -0.66 23.92 -4.71
C GLN A 39 -0.59 24.75 -3.42
N ALA A 40 -0.66 24.09 -2.25
CA ALA A 40 -0.47 24.75 -0.96
C ALA A 40 0.94 25.32 -0.79
N LEU A 41 1.97 24.65 -1.33
CA LEU A 41 3.34 25.15 -1.34
C LEU A 41 3.49 26.39 -2.23
N LEU A 42 2.94 26.36 -3.45
CA LEU A 42 2.93 27.51 -4.36
C LEU A 42 2.20 28.71 -3.75
N ALA A 43 1.05 28.47 -3.12
CA ALA A 43 0.26 29.51 -2.46
C ALA A 43 1.02 30.18 -1.31
N ARG A 44 1.81 29.43 -0.53
CA ARG A 44 2.71 29.99 0.49
C ARG A 44 3.79 30.90 -0.09
N GLY A 45 4.21 30.64 -1.33
CA GLY A 45 5.12 31.49 -2.10
C GLY A 45 4.42 32.62 -2.85
N GLY A 46 3.12 32.85 -2.65
CA GLY A 46 2.35 33.87 -3.35
C GLY A 46 1.94 33.52 -4.79
N ILE A 47 2.23 32.30 -5.25
CA ILE A 47 1.88 31.84 -6.60
C ILE A 47 0.51 31.15 -6.54
N THR A 48 -0.49 31.75 -7.17
CA THR A 48 -1.87 31.22 -7.25
C THR A 48 -2.33 31.14 -8.70
N SER A 49 -3.42 30.42 -8.96
CA SER A 49 -4.00 30.30 -10.31
C SER A 49 -4.56 31.62 -10.85
N GLY A 50 -4.79 32.62 -10.00
CA GLY A 50 -5.45 33.89 -10.36
C GLY A 50 -6.96 33.78 -10.55
N VAL A 51 -7.55 32.58 -10.46
CA VAL A 51 -8.99 32.34 -10.59
C VAL A 51 -9.72 32.88 -9.36
N GLN A 52 -10.77 33.67 -9.60
CA GLN A 52 -11.57 34.28 -8.54
C GLN A 52 -12.85 33.47 -8.24
N GLY A 53 -13.33 33.58 -7.01
CA GLY A 53 -14.56 32.93 -6.55
C GLY A 53 -14.36 31.49 -6.04
N SER A 54 -15.48 30.78 -5.81
CA SER A 54 -15.44 29.43 -5.25
C SER A 54 -14.78 28.43 -6.21
N PRO A 55 -13.93 27.52 -5.70
CA PRO A 55 -13.35 26.42 -6.48
C PRO A 55 -14.41 25.59 -7.21
N ALA A 56 -14.05 25.06 -8.38
CA ALA A 56 -14.93 24.21 -9.20
C ALA A 56 -15.45 22.98 -8.42
N THR A 57 -14.62 22.43 -7.54
CA THR A 57 -14.95 21.26 -6.70
C THR A 57 -16.01 21.59 -5.64
N GLU A 58 -16.01 22.80 -5.07
CA GLU A 58 -17.08 23.24 -4.16
C GLU A 58 -18.41 23.40 -4.89
N LYS A 59 -18.39 23.97 -6.10
CA LYS A 59 -19.60 24.11 -6.93
C LYS A 59 -20.15 22.74 -7.34
N ALA A 60 -19.27 21.79 -7.65
CA ALA A 60 -19.64 20.41 -7.92
C ALA A 60 -20.27 19.74 -6.68
N ALA A 61 -19.66 19.89 -5.50
CA ALA A 61 -20.21 19.39 -4.24
C ALA A 61 -21.60 19.97 -3.95
N ASP A 62 -21.76 21.30 -4.08
CA ASP A 62 -23.03 22.01 -3.87
C ASP A 62 -24.11 21.57 -4.86
N ARG A 63 -23.76 21.28 -6.13
CA ARG A 63 -24.69 20.71 -7.11
C ARG A 63 -25.10 19.29 -6.73
N LEU A 64 -24.16 18.42 -6.35
CA LEU A 64 -24.46 17.04 -5.94
C LEU A 64 -25.38 17.00 -4.72
N THR A 65 -25.16 17.85 -3.72
CA THR A 65 -26.05 17.93 -2.55
C THR A 65 -27.45 18.39 -2.94
N ARG A 66 -27.57 19.36 -3.86
CA ARG A 66 -28.87 19.83 -4.35
C ARG A 66 -29.64 18.75 -5.08
N LEU A 67 -28.98 17.92 -5.88
CA LEU A 67 -29.61 16.76 -6.53
C LEU A 67 -30.12 15.74 -5.52
N ALA A 68 -29.47 15.64 -4.36
CA ALA A 68 -29.93 14.82 -3.23
C ALA A 68 -31.00 15.51 -2.34
N GLY A 69 -31.57 16.63 -2.79
CA GLY A 69 -32.58 17.38 -2.04
C GLY A 69 -32.06 18.12 -0.80
N ARG A 70 -30.75 18.38 -0.72
CA ARG A 70 -30.09 19.04 0.43
C ARG A 70 -29.32 20.29 -0.01
N SER A 71 -29.09 21.22 0.91
CA SER A 71 -28.18 22.35 0.71
C SER A 71 -26.87 22.13 1.44
N LEU A 72 -25.76 22.63 0.88
CA LEU A 72 -24.44 22.54 1.49
C LEU A 72 -24.16 23.81 2.30
N PRO A 73 -24.08 23.73 3.65
CA PRO A 73 -23.77 24.89 4.48
C PRO A 73 -22.42 25.51 4.10
N TYR A 74 -22.33 26.85 4.16
CA TYR A 74 -21.13 27.58 3.74
C TYR A 74 -19.85 27.07 4.42
N GLY A 75 -19.90 26.85 5.74
CA GLY A 75 -18.75 26.35 6.51
C GLY A 75 -18.30 24.91 6.17
N LYS A 76 -19.09 24.16 5.37
CA LYS A 76 -18.75 22.81 4.90
C LYS A 76 -18.33 22.74 3.44
N ARG A 77 -18.37 23.87 2.70
CA ARG A 77 -18.11 23.90 1.25
C ARG A 77 -16.71 23.46 0.89
N ALA A 78 -15.69 24.07 1.50
CA ALA A 78 -14.29 23.73 1.25
C ALA A 78 -14.00 22.24 1.45
N ALA A 79 -14.54 21.70 2.53
CA ALA A 79 -14.30 20.34 2.94
C ALA A 79 -15.04 19.31 2.06
N ALA A 80 -16.27 19.64 1.62
CA ALA A 80 -16.98 18.85 0.62
C ALA A 80 -16.32 18.96 -0.78
N GLY A 81 -15.75 20.13 -1.12
CA GLY A 81 -14.95 20.33 -2.32
C GLY A 81 -13.68 19.46 -2.32
N GLU A 82 -12.98 19.39 -1.20
CA GLU A 82 -11.82 18.48 -1.02
C GLU A 82 -12.23 17.01 -1.19
N ALA A 83 -13.38 16.60 -0.63
CA ALA A 83 -13.91 15.25 -0.82
C ALA A 83 -14.22 14.94 -2.29
N VAL A 84 -14.84 15.88 -3.03
CA VAL A 84 -15.07 15.74 -4.48
C VAL A 84 -13.75 15.66 -5.24
N HIS A 85 -12.76 16.48 -4.89
CA HIS A 85 -11.45 16.46 -5.53
C HIS A 85 -10.75 15.12 -5.34
N ASN A 86 -10.67 14.63 -4.11
CA ASN A 86 -10.05 13.35 -3.76
C ASN A 86 -10.80 12.17 -4.40
N GLY A 87 -12.14 12.20 -4.39
CA GLY A 87 -12.97 11.18 -5.04
C GLY A 87 -12.76 11.14 -6.55
N MET A 88 -12.75 12.30 -7.20
CA MET A 88 -12.48 12.40 -8.64
C MET A 88 -11.05 11.93 -8.97
N GLY A 89 -10.05 12.35 -8.19
CA GLY A 89 -8.67 11.90 -8.34
C GLY A 89 -8.54 10.38 -8.25
N ALA A 90 -9.20 9.76 -7.26
CA ALA A 90 -9.28 8.31 -7.14
C ALA A 90 -9.92 7.68 -8.39
N LEU A 91 -11.10 8.15 -8.82
CA LEU A 91 -11.79 7.61 -10.00
C LEU A 91 -10.95 7.70 -11.28
N VAL A 92 -10.35 8.87 -11.55
CA VAL A 92 -9.47 9.10 -12.70
C VAL A 92 -8.23 8.20 -12.62
N GLY A 93 -7.66 8.02 -11.43
CA GLY A 93 -6.59 7.05 -11.19
C GLY A 93 -7.02 5.60 -11.43
N GLY A 94 -8.25 5.21 -11.07
CA GLY A 94 -8.80 3.88 -11.34
C GLY A 94 -8.92 3.59 -12.83
N VAL A 95 -9.41 4.56 -13.61
CA VAL A 95 -9.43 4.49 -15.07
C VAL A 95 -8.02 4.36 -15.65
N TYR A 96 -7.07 5.17 -15.16
CA TYR A 96 -5.66 5.07 -15.55
C TYR A 96 -5.05 3.71 -15.21
N GLY A 97 -5.36 3.16 -14.03
CA GLY A 97 -4.95 1.83 -13.61
C GLY A 97 -5.49 0.73 -14.53
N ALA A 98 -6.78 0.79 -14.89
CA ALA A 98 -7.39 -0.12 -15.85
C ALA A 98 -6.77 -0.02 -17.26
N ALA A 99 -6.44 1.20 -17.69
CA ALA A 99 -5.81 1.46 -18.98
C ALA A 99 -4.36 0.94 -19.01
N ALA A 100 -3.61 1.13 -17.92
CA ALA A 100 -2.23 0.67 -17.79
C ALA A 100 -2.09 -0.86 -17.89
N GLU A 101 -3.12 -1.62 -17.52
CA GLU A 101 -3.15 -3.08 -17.68
C GLU A 101 -3.45 -3.52 -19.11
N ARG A 102 -4.24 -2.74 -19.85
CA ARG A 102 -4.60 -3.06 -21.25
C ARG A 102 -3.50 -2.64 -22.22
N ALA A 103 -2.87 -1.51 -21.96
CA ALA A 103 -1.87 -0.92 -22.84
C ALA A 103 -0.70 -0.37 -22.01
N PRO A 104 0.41 -1.11 -21.87
CA PRO A 104 1.57 -0.66 -21.09
C PRO A 104 2.14 0.69 -21.55
N SER A 105 1.94 1.04 -22.83
CA SER A 105 2.30 2.35 -23.41
C SER A 105 1.63 3.54 -22.72
N VAL A 106 0.47 3.35 -22.07
CA VAL A 106 -0.23 4.40 -21.30
C VAL A 106 0.62 4.91 -20.13
N THR A 107 1.54 4.09 -19.63
CA THR A 107 2.46 4.44 -18.54
C THR A 107 3.75 5.11 -19.03
N ALA A 108 3.90 5.29 -20.35
CA ALA A 108 5.03 6.00 -20.94
C ALA A 108 5.11 7.44 -20.39
N GLY A 109 6.33 7.92 -20.16
CA GLY A 109 6.54 9.21 -19.52
C GLY A 109 6.24 9.23 -18.01
N ARG A 110 6.13 8.05 -17.37
CA ARG A 110 5.98 7.90 -15.91
C ARG A 110 4.82 8.70 -15.32
N GLY A 111 3.70 8.72 -16.03
CA GLY A 111 2.47 9.43 -15.61
C GLY A 111 2.41 10.92 -15.98
N ALA A 112 3.47 11.51 -16.53
CA ALA A 112 3.45 12.92 -16.95
C ALA A 112 2.45 13.17 -18.10
N ALA A 113 2.46 12.32 -19.13
CA ALA A 113 1.51 12.40 -20.24
C ALA A 113 0.06 12.25 -19.75
N PHE A 114 -0.16 11.30 -18.84
CA PHE A 114 -1.45 11.12 -18.18
C PHE A 114 -1.88 12.37 -17.40
N GLY A 115 -0.96 13.03 -16.67
CA GLY A 115 -1.24 14.30 -16.00
C GLY A 115 -1.69 15.40 -16.96
N VAL A 116 -1.00 15.57 -18.09
CA VAL A 116 -1.38 16.56 -19.12
C VAL A 116 -2.76 16.25 -19.71
N VAL A 117 -3.03 14.98 -20.00
CA VAL A 117 -4.36 14.54 -20.48
C VAL A 117 -5.43 14.80 -19.42
N ALA A 118 -5.14 14.53 -18.15
CA ALA A 118 -6.06 14.78 -17.04
C ALA A 118 -6.36 16.29 -16.89
N ALA A 119 -5.35 17.17 -16.98
CA ALA A 119 -5.57 18.62 -16.98
C ALA A 119 -6.49 19.05 -18.13
N THR A 120 -6.18 18.59 -19.34
CA THR A 120 -6.97 18.96 -20.53
C THR A 120 -8.41 18.48 -20.38
N LEU A 121 -8.60 17.20 -20.03
CA LEU A 121 -9.92 16.61 -19.94
C LEU A 121 -10.71 17.18 -18.77
N VAL A 122 -10.14 17.24 -17.57
CA VAL A 122 -10.88 17.67 -16.38
C VAL A 122 -11.04 19.18 -16.35
N ASP A 123 -9.94 19.93 -16.40
CA ASP A 123 -9.96 21.37 -16.13
C ASP A 123 -10.38 22.18 -17.36
N GLU A 124 -9.95 21.80 -18.57
CA GLU A 124 -10.22 22.60 -19.77
C GLU A 124 -11.50 22.16 -20.51
N THR A 125 -12.02 20.94 -20.26
CA THR A 125 -13.26 20.46 -20.90
C THR A 125 -14.41 20.20 -19.92
N LEU A 126 -14.26 19.32 -18.92
CA LEU A 126 -15.37 18.91 -18.06
C LEU A 126 -15.81 20.05 -17.13
N VAL A 127 -14.87 20.73 -16.48
CA VAL A 127 -15.16 21.84 -15.56
C VAL A 127 -15.95 22.97 -16.27
N PRO A 128 -15.56 23.45 -17.46
CA PRO A 128 -16.36 24.42 -18.23
C PRO A 128 -17.66 23.84 -18.77
N ALA A 129 -17.67 22.60 -19.29
CA ALA A 129 -18.88 21.96 -19.83
C ALA A 129 -19.99 21.83 -18.78
N PHE A 130 -19.63 21.53 -17.53
CA PHE A 130 -20.57 21.49 -16.41
C PHE A 130 -20.84 22.86 -15.77
N ARG A 131 -20.21 23.93 -16.27
CA ARG A 131 -20.34 25.31 -15.78
C ARG A 131 -19.85 25.47 -14.33
N PHE A 132 -18.79 24.75 -13.97
CA PHE A 132 -18.12 24.89 -12.67
C PHE A 132 -16.94 25.89 -12.73
N GLY A 133 -16.39 26.16 -13.90
CA GLY A 133 -15.35 27.15 -14.13
C GLY A 133 -15.56 27.90 -15.45
N ASP A 134 -14.75 28.94 -15.66
CA ASP A 134 -14.71 29.66 -16.92
C ASP A 134 -14.01 28.82 -18.00
N PRO A 135 -14.41 28.94 -19.27
CA PRO A 135 -13.72 28.27 -20.36
C PRO A 135 -12.33 28.87 -20.61
N VAL A 136 -11.49 28.12 -21.33
CA VAL A 136 -10.06 28.41 -21.55
C VAL A 136 -9.80 29.86 -21.99
N TRP A 137 -10.65 30.40 -22.86
CA TRP A 137 -10.51 31.75 -23.43
C TRP A 137 -10.96 32.90 -22.50
N ARG A 138 -11.54 32.59 -21.34
CA ARG A 138 -11.96 33.59 -20.33
C ARG A 138 -11.16 33.49 -19.03
N ALA A 139 -10.53 32.35 -18.78
CA ALA A 139 -9.74 32.13 -17.60
C ALA A 139 -8.46 33.01 -17.62
N PRO A 140 -7.91 33.38 -16.44
CA PRO A 140 -6.64 34.08 -16.36
C PRO A 140 -5.51 33.31 -17.05
N VAL A 141 -4.66 33.98 -17.83
CA VAL A 141 -3.58 33.31 -18.58
C VAL A 141 -2.66 32.46 -17.67
N VAL A 142 -2.45 32.89 -16.42
CA VAL A 142 -1.63 32.18 -15.43
C VAL A 142 -2.29 30.87 -14.94
N SER A 143 -3.62 30.73 -15.04
CA SER A 143 -4.30 29.54 -14.54
C SER A 143 -3.96 28.28 -15.35
N HIS A 144 -3.67 28.42 -16.65
CA HIS A 144 -3.32 27.28 -17.50
C HIS A 144 -1.98 26.65 -17.09
N PRO A 145 -0.83 27.33 -17.14
CA PRO A 145 0.44 26.73 -16.74
C PRO A 145 0.41 26.28 -15.27
N TYR A 146 -0.34 26.97 -14.40
CA TYR A 146 -0.58 26.53 -13.03
C TYR A 146 -1.32 25.19 -12.95
N SER A 147 -2.40 25.03 -13.72
CA SER A 147 -3.18 23.78 -13.76
C SER A 147 -2.35 22.63 -14.33
N TYR A 148 -1.68 22.83 -15.48
CA TYR A 148 -0.85 21.79 -16.10
C TYR A 148 0.31 21.38 -15.18
N ALA A 149 1.00 22.34 -14.53
CA ALA A 149 2.05 22.01 -13.57
C ALA A 149 1.52 21.20 -12.37
N SER A 150 0.36 21.59 -11.83
CA SER A 150 -0.28 20.85 -10.74
C SER A 150 -0.66 19.42 -11.15
N HIS A 151 -1.16 19.25 -12.38
CA HIS A 151 -1.55 17.94 -12.91
C HIS A 151 -0.38 17.08 -13.36
N LEU A 152 0.78 17.65 -13.69
CA LEU A 152 2.02 16.90 -13.86
C LEU A 152 2.45 16.25 -12.54
N ILE A 153 2.33 17.00 -11.42
CA ILE A 153 2.56 16.43 -10.08
C ILE A 153 1.54 15.33 -9.78
N PHE A 154 0.25 15.56 -10.06
CA PHE A 154 -0.80 14.53 -9.94
C PHE A 154 -0.42 13.26 -10.70
N GLY A 155 -0.15 13.35 -12.01
CA GLY A 155 0.08 12.21 -12.87
C GLY A 155 1.33 11.42 -12.51
N THR A 156 2.44 12.10 -12.22
CA THR A 156 3.69 11.46 -11.81
C THR A 156 3.58 10.78 -10.44
N ALA A 157 2.95 11.45 -9.47
CA ALA A 157 2.69 10.88 -8.15
C ALA A 157 1.75 9.67 -8.24
N THR A 158 0.69 9.75 -9.07
CA THR A 158 -0.21 8.63 -9.34
C THR A 158 0.54 7.45 -9.96
N GLU A 159 1.40 7.64 -10.95
CA GLU A 159 2.13 6.50 -11.53
C GLU A 159 3.08 5.84 -10.54
N VAL A 160 3.82 6.63 -9.74
CA VAL A 160 4.70 6.09 -8.69
C VAL A 160 3.90 5.30 -7.67
N ALA A 161 2.78 5.85 -7.20
CA ALA A 161 1.90 5.18 -6.24
C ALA A 161 1.25 3.92 -6.84
N ARG A 162 0.82 3.96 -8.12
CA ARG A 162 0.20 2.83 -8.81
C ARG A 162 1.16 1.66 -8.91
N GLN A 163 2.43 1.90 -9.29
CA GLN A 163 3.44 0.84 -9.32
C GLN A 163 3.67 0.23 -7.95
N PHE A 164 3.69 1.04 -6.89
CA PHE A 164 3.80 0.55 -5.53
C PHE A 164 2.61 -0.34 -5.14
N PHE A 165 1.38 0.16 -5.28
CA PHE A 165 0.18 -0.58 -4.90
C PHE A 165 -0.03 -1.82 -5.76
N ARG A 166 0.26 -1.76 -7.06
CA ARG A 166 0.17 -2.91 -7.96
C ARG A 166 1.11 -4.03 -7.54
N ARG A 167 2.37 -3.71 -7.23
CA ARG A 167 3.34 -4.69 -6.73
C ARG A 167 2.90 -5.23 -5.37
N PHE A 168 2.47 -4.37 -4.46
CA PHE A 168 2.05 -4.77 -3.12
C PHE A 168 0.81 -5.69 -3.16
N LEU A 169 -0.26 -5.28 -3.82
CA LEU A 169 -1.49 -6.06 -3.93
C LEU A 169 -1.27 -7.36 -4.72
N GLY A 170 -0.38 -7.38 -5.71
CA GLY A 170 0.03 -8.62 -6.37
C GLY A 170 0.69 -9.62 -5.40
N ARG A 171 1.51 -9.12 -4.45
CA ARG A 171 2.06 -9.95 -3.38
C ARG A 171 1.01 -10.40 -2.37
N VAL A 172 0.03 -9.55 -2.06
CA VAL A 172 -1.12 -9.96 -1.23
C VAL A 172 -1.85 -11.12 -1.90
N LYS A 173 -2.16 -11.00 -3.20
CA LYS A 173 -2.83 -12.05 -3.98
C LYS A 173 -2.04 -13.37 -3.92
N ALA A 174 -0.75 -13.34 -4.22
CA ALA A 174 0.11 -14.52 -4.11
C ALA A 174 0.15 -15.12 -2.70
N GLY A 175 0.14 -14.27 -1.65
CA GLY A 175 0.05 -14.73 -0.28
C GLY A 175 -1.28 -15.40 0.07
N VAL A 176 -2.40 -14.89 -0.45
CA VAL A 176 -3.72 -15.50 -0.31
C VAL A 176 -3.76 -16.87 -0.98
N GLU A 177 -3.23 -16.97 -2.20
CA GLU A 177 -3.14 -18.24 -2.95
C GLU A 177 -2.36 -19.30 -2.15
N ILE A 178 -1.22 -18.93 -1.55
CA ILE A 178 -0.43 -19.83 -0.67
C ILE A 178 -1.26 -20.31 0.54
N VAL A 179 -2.00 -19.42 1.21
CA VAL A 179 -2.83 -19.79 2.37
C VAL A 179 -3.97 -20.71 1.95
N GLN A 180 -4.62 -20.42 0.82
CA GLN A 180 -5.70 -21.22 0.28
C GLN A 180 -5.22 -22.62 -0.11
N GLU A 181 -4.10 -22.73 -0.82
CA GLU A 181 -3.51 -24.01 -1.22
C GLU A 181 -3.11 -24.84 0.01
N ALA A 182 -2.50 -24.22 1.03
CA ALA A 182 -2.16 -24.89 2.27
C ALA A 182 -3.41 -25.38 3.03
N ALA A 183 -4.48 -24.58 3.04
CA ALA A 183 -5.74 -24.97 3.67
C ALA A 183 -6.42 -26.15 2.94
N ILE A 184 -6.44 -26.12 1.60
CA ILE A 184 -7.00 -27.21 0.77
C ILE A 184 -6.22 -28.51 0.95
N ARG A 185 -4.89 -28.42 1.09
CA ARG A 185 -4.00 -29.57 1.26
C ARG A 185 -3.86 -30.03 2.72
N GLU A 186 -4.51 -29.34 3.67
CA GLU A 186 -4.32 -29.53 5.11
C GLU A 186 -2.83 -29.56 5.52
N ALA A 187 -1.99 -28.82 4.80
CA ALA A 187 -0.54 -28.85 4.93
C ALA A 187 -0.05 -27.60 5.67
N PRO A 188 0.99 -27.71 6.52
CA PRO A 188 1.57 -26.54 7.16
C PRO A 188 2.22 -25.64 6.10
N ILE A 189 2.03 -24.33 6.22
CA ILE A 189 2.72 -23.35 5.38
C ILE A 189 4.21 -23.43 5.68
N ARG A 190 4.99 -23.92 4.71
CA ARG A 190 6.45 -23.96 4.81
C ARG A 190 7.01 -22.58 4.48
N ARG A 191 7.79 -22.04 5.41
CA ARG A 191 8.53 -20.80 5.22
C ARG A 191 10.01 -21.06 5.31
N GLU A 192 10.76 -20.39 4.45
CA GLU A 192 12.19 -20.21 4.69
C GLU A 192 12.37 -19.29 5.91
N PRO A 193 13.34 -19.58 6.79
CA PRO A 193 13.72 -18.69 7.86
C PRO A 193 14.02 -17.29 7.30
N PRO A 194 13.53 -16.21 7.95
CA PRO A 194 13.80 -14.86 7.46
C PRO A 194 15.30 -14.59 7.41
N ALA A 195 15.76 -14.09 6.26
CA ALA A 195 17.17 -13.78 6.04
C ALA A 195 17.70 -12.79 7.09
N GLN A 196 18.93 -13.03 7.55
CA GLN A 196 19.65 -12.15 8.48
C GLN A 196 20.90 -11.59 7.79
N PRO A 197 21.05 -10.24 7.70
CA PRO A 197 20.14 -9.21 8.18
C PRO A 197 18.84 -9.09 7.36
N ALA A 198 17.82 -8.47 7.95
CA ALA A 198 16.50 -8.31 7.32
C ALA A 198 16.59 -7.56 5.98
N SER A 199 15.95 -8.11 4.95
CA SER A 199 15.94 -7.51 3.61
C SER A 199 15.21 -6.15 3.60
N ARG A 200 15.55 -5.28 2.63
CA ARG A 200 14.85 -3.99 2.43
C ARG A 200 13.33 -4.15 2.34
N GLN A 201 12.88 -5.24 1.71
CA GLN A 201 11.47 -5.56 1.57
C GLN A 201 10.83 -5.96 2.90
N THR A 202 11.52 -6.76 3.71
CA THR A 202 11.10 -7.09 5.07
C THR A 202 10.98 -5.84 5.93
N LEU A 203 11.94 -4.91 5.83
CA LEU A 203 11.89 -3.63 6.53
C LEU A 203 10.71 -2.76 6.08
N LEU A 204 10.42 -2.74 4.78
CA LEU A 204 9.27 -2.03 4.23
C LEU A 204 7.95 -2.62 4.75
N HIS A 205 7.78 -3.95 4.74
CA HIS A 205 6.61 -4.58 5.32
C HIS A 205 6.51 -4.34 6.83
N ALA A 206 7.62 -4.40 7.57
CA ALA A 206 7.63 -4.07 9.00
C ALA A 206 7.18 -2.63 9.26
N PHE A 207 7.65 -1.67 8.46
CA PHE A 207 7.19 -0.28 8.50
C PHE A 207 5.69 -0.15 8.19
N MET A 208 5.20 -0.78 7.12
CA MET A 208 3.78 -0.74 6.74
C MET A 208 2.88 -1.40 7.80
N LEU A 209 3.33 -2.51 8.38
CA LEU A 209 2.63 -3.16 9.48
C LEU A 209 2.61 -2.27 10.71
N GLY A 210 3.74 -1.64 11.07
CA GLY A 210 3.77 -0.66 12.15
C GLY A 210 2.84 0.54 11.89
N ALA A 211 2.76 1.02 10.65
CA ALA A 211 1.90 2.13 10.28
C ALA A 211 0.40 1.87 10.55
N THR A 212 -0.04 0.62 10.58
CA THR A 212 -1.43 0.30 10.94
C THR A 212 -1.74 0.54 12.42
N ALA A 213 -0.70 0.63 13.28
CA ALA A 213 -0.84 1.03 14.68
C ALA A 213 -1.35 2.47 14.85
N GLY A 214 -1.09 3.34 13.85
CA GLY A 214 -1.46 4.75 13.87
C GLY A 214 -2.95 4.98 14.14
N PRO A 215 -3.85 4.50 13.26
CA PRO A 215 -5.29 4.53 13.50
C PRO A 215 -5.71 3.66 14.69
N ARG A 216 -5.11 2.47 14.87
CA ARG A 216 -5.47 1.51 15.94
C ARG A 216 -4.28 0.79 16.53
N THR A 217 -4.04 1.01 17.82
CA THR A 217 -2.88 0.49 18.55
C THR A 217 -2.81 -1.02 18.52
N SER A 218 -3.95 -1.70 18.71
CA SER A 218 -4.07 -3.16 18.75
C SER A 218 -3.98 -3.84 17.37
N ALA A 219 -4.18 -3.11 16.27
CA ALA A 219 -4.34 -3.72 14.95
C ALA A 219 -3.14 -4.57 14.51
N PRO A 220 -1.89 -4.06 14.50
CA PRO A 220 -0.78 -4.89 14.03
C PRO A 220 -0.46 -6.03 14.99
N ILE A 221 -0.52 -5.82 16.31
CA ILE A 221 -0.16 -6.87 17.27
C ILE A 221 -1.19 -8.00 17.31
N ALA A 222 -2.49 -7.69 17.18
CA ALA A 222 -3.54 -8.69 17.10
C ALA A 222 -3.43 -9.52 15.80
N VAL A 223 -3.22 -8.85 14.66
CA VAL A 223 -3.07 -9.54 13.37
C VAL A 223 -1.79 -10.36 13.33
N VAL A 224 -0.67 -9.86 13.87
CA VAL A 224 0.58 -10.64 13.98
C VAL A 224 0.41 -11.86 14.87
N SER A 225 -0.32 -11.74 15.98
CA SER A 225 -0.57 -12.89 16.87
C SER A 225 -1.35 -13.99 16.14
N TRP A 226 -2.39 -13.62 15.38
CA TRP A 226 -3.12 -14.54 14.51
C TRP A 226 -2.24 -15.10 13.39
N ALA A 227 -1.49 -14.26 12.69
CA ALA A 227 -0.60 -14.67 11.62
C ALA A 227 0.48 -15.64 12.13
N ALA A 228 1.05 -15.41 13.30
CA ALA A 228 2.00 -16.32 13.94
C ALA A 228 1.33 -17.64 14.36
N ARG A 229 0.12 -17.57 14.93
CA ARG A 229 -0.65 -18.75 15.36
C ARG A 229 -1.10 -19.64 14.19
N LEU A 230 -1.39 -19.03 13.04
CA LEU A 230 -1.76 -19.70 11.78
C LEU A 230 -0.54 -20.15 10.97
N GLY A 231 0.67 -19.95 11.47
CA GLY A 231 1.91 -20.30 10.78
C GLY A 231 2.21 -19.43 9.57
N TRP A 232 1.51 -18.30 9.41
CA TRP A 232 1.87 -17.32 8.40
C TRP A 232 3.20 -16.70 8.79
N ILE A 233 3.43 -16.28 10.03
CA ILE A 233 4.73 -15.70 10.44
C ILE A 233 5.46 -16.69 11.35
N ASP A 234 6.75 -16.94 11.06
CA ASP A 234 7.57 -17.78 11.91
C ASP A 234 8.29 -16.97 12.99
N VAL A 235 7.84 -17.11 14.24
CA VAL A 235 8.50 -16.56 15.43
C VAL A 235 9.06 -17.67 16.33
N LYS A 236 9.08 -18.93 15.86
CA LYS A 236 9.48 -20.08 16.67
C LYS A 236 10.94 -19.94 17.11
N GLY A 237 11.18 -20.37 18.35
CA GLY A 237 12.48 -20.27 18.97
C GLY A 237 12.97 -18.85 19.17
N SER A 238 12.14 -17.80 19.04
CA SER A 238 12.49 -16.39 19.32
C SER A 238 11.92 -15.89 20.64
N PRO A 239 12.41 -14.75 21.18
CA PRO A 239 11.80 -14.11 22.36
C PRO A 239 10.32 -13.78 22.17
N LEU A 240 9.86 -13.61 20.92
CA LEU A 240 8.48 -13.31 20.57
C LEU A 240 7.64 -14.56 20.27
N ALA A 241 8.13 -15.77 20.56
CA ALA A 241 7.40 -17.02 20.35
C ALA A 241 6.04 -17.05 21.09
N PHE A 242 5.90 -16.29 22.19
CA PHE A 242 4.63 -16.18 22.92
C PHE A 242 3.50 -15.59 22.06
N LEU A 243 3.80 -14.77 21.04
CA LEU A 243 2.80 -14.20 20.13
C LEU A 243 2.08 -15.26 19.30
N ALA A 244 2.71 -16.41 19.06
CA ALA A 244 2.09 -17.54 18.39
C ALA A 244 1.17 -18.39 19.31
N SER A 245 1.03 -18.03 20.58
CA SER A 245 0.25 -18.82 21.55
C SER A 245 -1.25 -18.52 21.50
N THR A 246 -2.07 -19.50 21.87
CA THR A 246 -3.53 -19.32 22.04
C THR A 246 -3.84 -18.22 23.07
N ARG A 247 -2.99 -18.07 24.11
CA ARG A 247 -3.15 -17.01 25.11
C ARG A 247 -2.96 -15.62 24.52
N ALA A 248 -1.95 -15.42 23.67
CA ALA A 248 -1.73 -14.14 23.00
C ALA A 248 -2.96 -13.74 22.18
N VAL A 249 -3.46 -14.66 21.34
CA VAL A 249 -4.68 -14.44 20.54
C VAL A 249 -5.90 -14.14 21.42
N ALA A 250 -6.08 -14.88 22.52
CA ALA A 250 -7.18 -14.70 23.46
C ALA A 250 -7.12 -13.37 24.23
N VAL A 251 -5.96 -12.72 24.32
CA VAL A 251 -5.78 -11.39 24.94
C VAL A 251 -5.88 -10.28 23.90
N THR A 252 -5.19 -10.41 22.77
CA THR A 252 -5.13 -9.35 21.76
C THR A 252 -6.45 -9.19 21.01
N THR A 253 -7.25 -10.25 20.86
CA THR A 253 -8.54 -10.18 20.16
C THR A 253 -9.58 -9.38 20.94
N PRO A 254 -9.85 -9.67 22.24
CA PRO A 254 -10.73 -8.81 23.05
C PRO A 254 -10.20 -7.38 23.18
N MET A 255 -8.88 -7.18 23.27
CA MET A 255 -8.29 -5.84 23.27
C MET A 255 -8.60 -5.09 21.98
N ALA A 256 -8.49 -5.75 20.83
CA ALA A 256 -8.85 -5.17 19.53
C ALA A 256 -10.35 -4.82 19.44
N ILE A 257 -11.22 -5.72 19.90
CA ILE A 257 -12.67 -5.47 19.96
C ILE A 257 -12.98 -4.31 20.92
N GLY A 258 -12.34 -4.27 22.08
CA GLY A 258 -12.47 -3.21 23.07
C GLY A 258 -12.06 -1.85 22.51
N GLU A 259 -10.93 -1.77 21.81
CA GLU A 259 -10.47 -0.53 21.15
C GLU A 259 -11.48 -0.06 20.08
N LEU A 260 -12.14 -0.98 19.36
CA LEU A 260 -13.18 -0.64 18.38
C LEU A 260 -14.46 -0.11 19.04
N ILE A 261 -14.86 -0.66 20.19
CA ILE A 261 -16.07 -0.24 20.92
C ILE A 261 -15.83 1.09 21.63
N VAL A 262 -14.73 1.20 22.39
CA VAL A 262 -14.41 2.39 23.18
C VAL A 262 -14.23 3.61 22.29
N ASP A 263 -13.71 3.43 21.08
CA ASP A 263 -13.57 4.53 20.12
C ASP A 263 -14.88 5.12 19.59
N LYS A 264 -16.01 4.43 19.79
CA LYS A 264 -17.33 4.95 19.41
C LYS A 264 -18.03 5.67 20.57
N LEU A 265 -17.41 5.73 21.75
CA LEU A 265 -17.95 6.46 22.91
C LEU A 265 -17.55 7.95 22.85
N PRO A 266 -18.43 8.85 23.32
CA PRO A 266 -18.24 10.31 23.21
C PRO A 266 -17.06 10.89 24.03
N ASP A 267 -16.41 10.09 24.88
CA ASP A 267 -15.31 10.50 25.76
C ASP A 267 -14.06 9.61 25.55
N THR A 268 -13.37 9.81 24.42
CA THR A 268 -12.07 9.15 24.18
C THR A 268 -10.93 10.12 24.43
N PRO A 269 -9.95 9.78 25.30
CA PRO A 269 -8.76 10.60 25.50
C PRO A 269 -7.97 10.83 24.20
N ASP A 270 -7.30 11.97 24.10
CA ASP A 270 -6.60 12.37 22.87
C ASP A 270 -5.56 11.32 22.42
N ARG A 271 -5.66 10.91 21.15
CA ARG A 271 -4.81 9.85 20.58
C ARG A 271 -3.32 10.25 20.48
N THR A 272 -3.00 11.54 20.61
CA THR A 272 -1.63 12.09 20.60
C THR A 272 -1.03 12.23 22.00
N MET A 273 -1.75 11.85 23.05
CA MET A 273 -1.17 11.82 24.39
C MET A 273 0.08 10.93 24.41
N PRO A 274 1.15 11.32 25.14
CA PRO A 274 2.41 10.60 25.16
C PRO A 274 2.27 9.09 25.44
N GLY A 275 1.34 8.71 26.34
CA GLY A 275 1.04 7.31 26.64
C GLY A 275 0.46 6.54 25.44
N GLY A 276 -0.45 7.16 24.68
CA GLY A 276 -1.06 6.56 23.49
C GLY A 276 -0.06 6.42 22.34
N VAL A 277 0.83 7.39 22.14
CA VAL A 277 1.91 7.29 21.15
C VAL A 277 2.91 6.19 21.53
N GLY A 278 3.30 6.13 22.81
CA GLY A 278 4.22 5.09 23.32
C GLY A 278 3.68 3.68 23.09
N ALA A 279 2.39 3.45 23.37
CA ALA A 279 1.75 2.15 23.12
C ALA A 279 1.74 1.76 21.63
N ARG A 280 1.49 2.71 20.72
CA ARG A 280 1.54 2.47 19.26
C ARG A 280 2.93 2.15 18.77
N VAL A 281 3.94 2.89 19.26
CA VAL A 281 5.35 2.64 18.95
C VAL A 281 5.78 1.25 19.38
N LEU A 282 5.41 0.84 20.61
CA LEU A 282 5.71 -0.50 21.10
C LEU A 282 4.98 -1.58 20.28
N SER A 283 3.69 -1.40 20.00
CA SER A 283 2.90 -2.32 19.18
C SER A 283 3.50 -2.49 17.79
N GLY A 284 3.88 -1.39 17.13
CA GLY A 284 4.55 -1.38 15.83
C GLY A 284 5.91 -2.06 15.87
N ALA A 285 6.72 -1.81 16.91
CA ALA A 285 8.03 -2.42 17.08
C ALA A 285 7.96 -3.94 17.25
N LEU A 286 7.10 -4.42 18.15
CA LEU A 286 6.89 -5.85 18.39
C LEU A 286 6.38 -6.56 17.13
N SER A 287 5.42 -5.94 16.43
CA SER A 287 4.84 -6.48 15.21
C SER A 287 5.86 -6.53 14.06
N GLY A 288 6.67 -5.49 13.91
CA GLY A 288 7.75 -5.42 12.92
C GLY A 288 8.84 -6.46 13.18
N ALA A 289 9.28 -6.61 14.43
CA ALA A 289 10.24 -7.66 14.80
C ALA A 289 9.67 -9.06 14.55
N ALA A 290 8.42 -9.32 14.96
CA ALA A 290 7.75 -10.60 14.77
C ALA A 290 7.67 -10.98 13.28
N LEU A 291 7.26 -10.05 12.40
CA LEU A 291 7.22 -10.27 10.95
C LEU A 291 8.58 -10.66 10.37
N ALA A 292 9.67 -10.25 11.01
CA ALA A 292 11.05 -10.55 10.62
C ALA A 292 11.70 -11.68 11.45
N GLY A 293 10.93 -12.57 12.07
CA GLY A 293 11.46 -13.74 12.80
C GLY A 293 11.65 -13.54 14.31
N GLY A 294 11.20 -12.40 14.84
CA GLY A 294 11.18 -12.12 16.28
C GLY A 294 12.50 -11.66 16.91
N ARG A 295 13.57 -11.48 16.12
CA ARG A 295 14.89 -11.03 16.61
C ARG A 295 15.48 -9.80 15.90
N SER A 296 14.91 -9.41 14.78
CA SER A 296 15.48 -8.34 13.96
C SER A 296 15.21 -6.96 14.56
N LEU A 297 16.24 -6.36 15.18
CA LEU A 297 16.21 -4.98 15.66
C LEU A 297 15.90 -3.96 14.53
N PRO A 298 16.50 -4.05 13.33
CA PRO A 298 16.14 -3.14 12.23
C PRO A 298 14.66 -3.21 11.85
N ALA A 299 14.03 -4.39 11.92
CA ALA A 299 12.60 -4.52 11.64
C ALA A 299 11.72 -3.98 12.77
N ALA A 300 12.12 -4.13 14.04
CA ALA A 300 11.47 -3.44 15.16
C ALA A 300 11.51 -1.92 14.98
N LEU A 301 12.68 -1.36 14.65
CA LEU A 301 12.84 0.08 14.44
C LEU A 301 12.02 0.57 13.24
N ALA A 302 11.95 -0.22 12.16
CA ALA A 302 11.11 0.10 11.02
C ALA A 302 9.62 0.12 11.42
N GLY A 303 9.14 -0.87 12.18
CA GLY A 303 7.77 -0.90 12.69
C GLY A 303 7.45 0.25 13.65
N ALA A 304 8.36 0.57 14.56
CA ALA A 304 8.28 1.74 15.42
C ALA A 304 8.15 3.03 14.60
N ALA A 305 9.03 3.24 13.62
CA ALA A 305 8.99 4.40 12.74
C ALA A 305 7.68 4.50 11.95
N GLY A 306 7.17 3.36 11.44
CA GLY A 306 5.90 3.29 10.74
C GLY A 306 4.74 3.77 11.60
N SER A 307 4.63 3.24 12.82
CA SER A 307 3.57 3.63 13.76
C SER A 307 3.66 5.10 14.17
N PHE A 308 4.87 5.61 14.40
CA PHE A 308 5.10 7.00 14.78
C PHE A 308 4.65 7.94 13.68
N VAL A 309 5.14 7.74 12.44
CA VAL A 309 4.76 8.54 11.27
C VAL A 309 3.24 8.49 11.06
N ALA A 310 2.65 7.30 11.08
CA ALA A 310 1.22 7.12 10.84
C ALA A 310 0.34 7.75 11.93
N THR A 311 0.81 7.84 13.18
CA THR A 311 0.06 8.47 14.27
C THR A 311 -0.17 9.96 14.01
N TYR A 312 0.89 10.69 13.63
CA TYR A 312 0.78 12.14 13.36
C TYR A 312 0.12 12.44 12.01
N VAL A 313 0.49 11.70 10.96
CA VAL A 313 -0.11 11.86 9.63
C VAL A 313 -1.60 11.50 9.68
N GLY A 314 -1.95 10.38 10.32
CA GLY A 314 -3.33 9.93 10.49
C GLY A 314 -4.18 10.91 11.28
N HIS A 315 -3.67 11.46 12.38
CA HIS A 315 -4.38 12.49 13.14
C HIS A 315 -4.69 13.72 12.28
N ALA A 316 -3.71 14.21 11.51
CA ALA A 316 -3.90 15.37 10.64
C ALA A 316 -4.92 15.10 9.51
N ILE A 317 -4.99 13.87 8.98
CA ILE A 317 -5.98 13.47 7.97
C ILE A 317 -7.37 13.36 8.61
N ARG A 318 -7.48 12.68 9.77
CA ARG A 318 -8.74 12.50 10.50
C ARG A 318 -9.38 13.82 10.85
N THR A 319 -8.64 14.76 11.42
CA THR A 319 -9.17 16.08 11.80
C THR A 319 -9.73 16.83 10.60
N ARG A 320 -9.10 16.73 9.43
CA ARG A 320 -9.62 17.33 8.19
C ARG A 320 -10.90 16.60 7.71
N ALA A 321 -10.87 15.28 7.67
CA ALA A 321 -11.99 14.46 7.23
C ALA A 321 -13.23 14.58 8.13
N SER A 322 -13.06 14.56 9.46
CA SER A 322 -14.14 14.74 10.44
C SER A 322 -14.83 16.10 10.30
N ARG A 323 -14.04 17.17 10.15
CA ARG A 323 -14.58 18.53 9.88
C ARG A 323 -15.36 18.57 8.56
N ALA A 324 -14.92 17.80 7.56
CA ALA A 324 -15.56 17.75 6.26
C ALA A 324 -16.92 17.05 6.27
N LEU A 325 -16.96 15.86 6.86
CA LEU A 325 -18.14 15.00 6.83
C LEU A 325 -19.17 15.38 7.88
N GLY A 326 -18.76 16.08 8.95
CA GLY A 326 -19.61 16.44 10.08
C GLY A 326 -20.22 15.22 10.80
N ARG A 327 -19.66 14.03 10.58
CA ARG A 327 -20.02 12.75 11.18
C ARG A 327 -18.73 11.94 11.38
N ASP A 328 -18.42 11.58 12.62
CA ASP A 328 -17.15 10.92 12.95
C ASP A 328 -17.17 9.41 12.74
N TRP A 329 -18.35 8.78 12.80
CA TRP A 329 -18.46 7.32 12.75
C TRP A 329 -18.00 6.69 11.42
N PRO A 330 -18.32 7.24 10.22
CA PRO A 330 -17.91 6.63 8.95
C PRO A 330 -16.40 6.73 8.73
N VAL A 331 -15.80 7.85 9.11
CA VAL A 331 -14.34 8.06 9.06
C VAL A 331 -13.65 7.04 9.95
N ALA A 332 -14.14 6.88 11.18
CA ALA A 332 -13.60 5.88 12.10
C ALA A 332 -13.74 4.44 11.55
N ALA A 333 -14.86 4.09 10.91
CA ALA A 333 -15.02 2.76 10.32
C ALA A 333 -14.03 2.48 9.17
N VAL A 334 -13.75 3.49 8.33
CA VAL A 334 -12.73 3.38 7.28
C VAL A 334 -11.33 3.24 7.88
N GLU A 335 -11.01 4.01 8.93
CA GLU A 335 -9.75 3.86 9.67
C GLU A 335 -9.58 2.44 10.23
N ASP A 336 -10.64 1.88 10.82
CA ASP A 336 -10.65 0.51 11.37
C ASP A 336 -10.37 -0.53 10.29
N LEU A 337 -11.04 -0.41 9.14
CA LEU A 337 -10.83 -1.30 8.01
C LEU A 337 -9.41 -1.21 7.46
N LEU A 338 -8.86 0.01 7.34
CA LEU A 338 -7.48 0.22 6.90
C LEU A 338 -6.46 -0.34 7.92
N ALA A 339 -6.74 -0.22 9.22
CA ALA A 339 -5.84 -0.69 10.26
C ALA A 339 -5.73 -2.22 10.26
N PHE A 340 -6.85 -2.93 10.43
CA PHE A 340 -6.86 -4.39 10.52
C PHE A 340 -6.68 -5.04 9.15
N GLY A 341 -7.39 -4.55 8.12
CA GLY A 341 -7.25 -5.04 6.76
C GLY A 341 -5.85 -4.78 6.20
N GLY A 342 -5.28 -3.60 6.44
CA GLY A 342 -3.91 -3.27 6.05
C GLY A 342 -2.88 -4.18 6.72
N ALA A 343 -3.00 -4.41 8.03
CA ALA A 343 -2.12 -5.33 8.76
C ALA A 343 -2.19 -6.76 8.21
N ALA A 344 -3.39 -7.25 7.90
CA ALA A 344 -3.60 -8.59 7.34
C ALA A 344 -2.99 -8.70 5.94
N MET A 345 -3.22 -7.70 5.08
CA MET A 345 -2.61 -7.61 3.76
C MET A 345 -1.09 -7.61 3.83
N VAL A 346 -0.47 -6.87 4.77
CA VAL A 346 0.99 -6.88 4.92
C VAL A 346 1.51 -8.27 5.35
N CYS A 347 0.81 -8.95 6.27
CA CYS A 347 1.16 -10.32 6.66
C CYS A 347 1.06 -11.29 5.48
N LEU A 348 0.00 -11.19 4.66
CA LEU A 348 -0.17 -11.98 3.45
C LEU A 348 0.92 -11.66 2.40
N ALA A 349 1.21 -10.38 2.15
CA ALA A 349 2.27 -9.96 1.23
C ALA A 349 3.67 -10.42 1.66
N SER A 350 3.87 -10.72 2.95
CA SER A 350 5.11 -11.30 3.47
C SER A 350 5.30 -12.78 3.11
N LEU A 351 4.23 -13.50 2.76
CA LEU A 351 4.27 -14.91 2.31
C LEU A 351 4.83 -15.04 0.90
N ALA A 352 4.55 -14.06 0.03
CA ALA A 352 4.87 -14.16 -1.38
C ALA A 352 6.40 -14.35 -1.58
N PRO A 353 6.83 -15.26 -2.46
CA PRO A 353 8.24 -15.52 -2.71
C PRO A 353 9.00 -14.26 -3.10
N ASN A 354 10.28 -14.20 -2.75
CA ASN A 354 11.16 -13.19 -3.31
C ASN A 354 11.61 -13.69 -4.68
N ALA A 355 11.49 -12.86 -5.73
CA ALA A 355 11.88 -13.22 -7.10
C ALA A 355 13.34 -13.70 -7.24
N ARG A 356 14.20 -13.44 -6.24
CA ARG A 356 15.59 -13.93 -6.18
C ARG A 356 15.73 -15.39 -5.71
N GLY A 357 14.70 -15.96 -5.08
CA GLY A 357 14.70 -17.36 -4.63
C GLY A 357 14.35 -18.34 -5.75
N ALA A 358 13.44 -17.96 -6.65
CA ALA A 358 13.04 -18.79 -7.80
C ALA A 358 14.24 -19.10 -8.72
N ALA A 359 15.10 -18.12 -9.02
CA ALA A 359 16.28 -18.36 -9.84
C ALA A 359 17.33 -19.33 -9.22
N ARG A 360 17.20 -19.71 -7.95
CA ARG A 360 18.10 -20.66 -7.28
C ARG A 360 17.58 -22.09 -7.23
N THR A 361 16.26 -22.29 -7.35
CA THR A 361 15.64 -23.63 -7.32
C THR A 361 15.73 -24.36 -8.65
N ASP A 362 16.00 -23.63 -9.73
CA ASP A 362 15.91 -24.15 -11.11
C ASP A 362 17.25 -24.75 -11.58
N GLY A 363 18.26 -24.79 -10.71
CA GLY A 363 19.64 -25.19 -11.03
C GLY A 363 20.17 -26.43 -10.31
N SER A 364 19.37 -27.16 -9.52
CA SER A 364 19.87 -28.28 -8.69
C SER A 364 19.24 -29.65 -8.94
N THR A 365 18.72 -29.92 -10.13
CA THR A 365 18.24 -31.27 -10.52
C THR A 365 19.01 -31.80 -11.74
N GLY A 366 20.29 -32.12 -11.55
CA GLY A 366 20.99 -33.11 -12.38
C GLY A 366 21.01 -34.44 -11.64
N PRO A 367 20.77 -35.59 -12.30
CA PRO A 367 20.68 -36.87 -11.60
C PRO A 367 22.05 -37.28 -11.08
N ALA A 368 22.07 -37.76 -9.83
CA ALA A 368 23.20 -38.46 -9.24
C ALA A 368 23.45 -39.75 -10.03
N SER A 369 24.61 -39.87 -10.66
CA SER A 369 25.13 -41.15 -11.13
C SER A 369 26.08 -41.71 -10.07
N ASP A 370 25.55 -42.62 -9.25
CA ASP A 370 26.34 -43.62 -8.54
C ASP A 370 26.74 -44.71 -9.53
N THR A 371 28.04 -44.92 -9.72
CA THR A 371 28.61 -46.23 -10.05
C THR A 371 29.95 -46.38 -9.35
N LEU A 372 30.00 -47.40 -8.50
CA LEU A 372 31.14 -47.92 -7.76
C LEU A 372 32.12 -48.69 -8.66
N ASP A 373 33.36 -48.67 -8.20
CA ASP A 373 34.40 -49.70 -8.19
C ASP A 373 35.25 -50.09 -9.43
N ASP A 374 36.55 -50.06 -9.12
CA ASP A 374 37.64 -51.00 -9.41
C ASP A 374 38.62 -50.82 -10.60
N ASP A 375 39.87 -51.11 -10.21
CA ASP A 375 41.09 -51.46 -10.97
C ASP A 375 42.07 -50.35 -11.42
N ASP A 376 43.05 -50.11 -10.54
CA ASP A 376 44.45 -49.83 -10.87
C ASP A 376 45.08 -51.10 -11.50
N PRO A 377 45.94 -51.02 -12.54
CA PRO A 377 47.37 -51.11 -12.22
C PRO A 377 48.36 -50.41 -13.20
N VAL A 378 49.47 -49.94 -12.61
CA VAL A 378 50.87 -49.96 -13.11
C VAL A 378 51.26 -49.08 -14.31
N GLY A 379 52.25 -48.20 -14.10
CA GLY A 379 53.05 -47.62 -15.20
C GLY A 379 53.98 -46.45 -14.87
N SER A 380 55.12 -46.75 -14.23
CA SER A 380 56.47 -46.18 -14.45
C SER A 380 56.71 -44.69 -14.75
N VAL A 381 57.47 -44.04 -13.83
CA VAL A 381 58.72 -43.27 -14.07
C VAL A 381 58.79 -42.34 -15.31
N GLU A 382 58.89 -41.02 -15.09
CA GLU A 382 60.06 -40.25 -15.56
C GLU A 382 60.26 -38.92 -14.84
N THR A 383 61.47 -38.74 -14.34
CA THR A 383 62.05 -37.55 -13.73
C THR A 383 62.59 -36.60 -14.81
N ALA A 384 62.34 -35.30 -14.74
CA ALA A 384 63.31 -34.29 -15.17
C ALA A 384 63.00 -32.89 -14.61
N ARG A 385 63.77 -32.50 -13.58
CA ARG A 385 64.12 -31.10 -13.34
C ARG A 385 65.22 -30.71 -14.32
N ALA A 386 65.09 -29.56 -14.97
CA ALA A 386 66.23 -28.78 -15.43
C ALA A 386 65.93 -27.30 -15.18
N GLY A 387 66.64 -26.73 -14.20
CA GLY A 387 66.89 -25.29 -14.17
C GLY A 387 68.20 -25.00 -14.90
N GLY A 388 68.37 -23.77 -15.37
CA GLY A 388 69.69 -23.23 -15.69
C GLY A 388 69.76 -22.36 -16.94
N ALA A 389 69.82 -21.04 -16.68
CA ALA A 389 70.58 -20.00 -17.38
C ALA A 389 70.31 -19.72 -18.87
N THR A 390 69.88 -18.49 -19.17
CA THR A 390 70.79 -17.36 -19.44
C THR A 390 70.13 -16.05 -19.06
#